data_AF-A0A4U9HEH3-F1
#
_entry.id   AF-A0A4U9HEH3-F1
#
_cell.length_a   1.000
_cell.length_b   1.000
_cell.length_c   1.000
_cell.angle_alpha   90.00
_cell.angle_beta   90.00
_cell.angle_gamma   90.00
#
_symmetry.space_group_name_H-M   'P 1'
#
loop_
_entity.id
_entity.type
_entity.pdbx_description
1 polymer ?
#
loop_
_entity_poly.entity_id
_entity_poly.type
_entity_poly.pdbx_seq_one_letter_code
_entity_poly.pdbx_strand_id
1 'polypeptide(L)'
;MEALTCSIKFWGIDTDVLSRFGFISGSRPRFMAYQGYLSNGRAVGTIEEIEGFVSKVTPDARGNENMGETAITVEIAMSYYKQTRDGMELFEIDTERFIRRVNGVDQLGGLRSKIRI
;
A
#
# COMPACT_ATOMS: atom_id res chain seq x y z
N MET A 1 -11.59 -5.66 12.05
CA MET A 1 -10.57 -4.81 11.39
C MET A 1 -11.30 -3.94 10.41
N GLU A 2 -10.93 -2.67 10.30
CA GLU A 2 -11.47 -1.80 9.26
C GLU A 2 -10.87 -2.16 7.90
N ALA A 3 -11.48 -1.63 6.83
CA ALA A 3 -10.96 -1.81 5.49
C ALA A 3 -9.57 -1.17 5.38
N LEU A 4 -8.60 -1.91 4.83
CA LEU A 4 -7.26 -1.39 4.61
C LEU A 4 -7.28 -0.50 3.37
N THR A 5 -6.91 0.76 3.57
CA THR A 5 -6.81 1.75 2.50
C THR A 5 -5.46 2.44 2.53
N CYS A 6 -4.94 2.74 1.34
CA CYS A 6 -3.73 3.52 1.14
C CYS A 6 -4.04 4.69 0.20
N SER A 7 -3.50 5.87 0.50
CA SER A 7 -3.63 7.05 -0.36
C SER A 7 -2.25 7.56 -0.76
N ILE A 8 -2.02 7.72 -2.05
CA ILE A 8 -0.75 8.18 -2.61
C ILE A 8 -1.02 9.36 -3.53
N LYS A 9 -0.23 10.42 -3.38
CA LYS A 9 -0.33 11.63 -4.20
C LYS A 9 0.89 11.77 -5.10
N PHE A 10 0.65 11.85 -6.40
CA PHE A 10 1.66 12.05 -7.43
C PHE A 10 1.55 13.46 -7.97
N TRP A 11 2.69 14.09 -8.27
CA TRP A 11 2.73 15.36 -8.99
C TRP A 11 2.90 15.11 -10.49
N GLY A 12 2.02 15.70 -11.30
CA GLY A 12 2.01 15.49 -12.74
C GLY A 12 1.38 14.17 -13.17
N ILE A 13 1.47 13.89 -14.48
CA ILE A 13 0.90 12.69 -15.10
C ILE A 13 2.03 11.68 -15.31
N ASP A 14 2.09 10.65 -14.47
CA ASP A 14 2.94 9.48 -14.69
C ASP A 14 2.10 8.38 -15.38
N THR A 15 2.36 8.15 -16.66
CA THR A 15 1.63 7.16 -17.47
C THR A 15 1.90 5.72 -17.06
N ASP A 16 3.06 5.42 -16.47
CA ASP A 16 3.39 4.05 -16.02
C ASP A 16 2.63 3.71 -14.74
N VAL A 17 2.49 4.69 -13.87
CA VAL A 17 1.71 4.59 -12.64
C VAL A 17 0.22 4.54 -12.98
N LEU A 18 -0.28 5.43 -13.86
CA LEU A 18 -1.67 5.43 -14.33
C LEU A 18 -2.05 4.19 -15.15
N SER A 19 -1.15 3.60 -15.94
CA SER A 19 -1.45 2.40 -16.74
C SER A 19 -1.50 1.12 -15.90
N ARG A 20 -0.81 1.10 -14.76
CA ARG A 20 -0.92 0.04 -13.75
C ARG A 20 -2.17 0.21 -12.88
N PHE A 21 -2.81 1.38 -12.93
CA PHE A 21 -4.06 1.65 -12.25
C PHE A 21 -5.26 1.23 -13.09
N GLY A 22 -5.79 0.05 -12.77
CA GLY A 22 -7.03 -0.42 -13.36
C GLY A 22 -7.42 -1.81 -12.84
N PHE A 23 -8.72 -2.09 -12.90
CA PHE A 23 -9.31 -3.42 -12.74
C PHE A 23 -8.88 -4.34 -13.90
N ILE A 24 -7.58 -4.60 -14.05
CA ILE A 24 -7.12 -5.66 -14.92
C ILE A 24 -7.46 -6.95 -14.19
N SER A 25 -8.50 -7.65 -14.65
CA SER A 25 -8.91 -8.93 -14.07
C SER A 25 -7.71 -9.88 -14.01
N GLY A 26 -7.41 -10.40 -12.83
CA GLY A 26 -6.25 -11.28 -12.58
C GLY A 26 -4.93 -10.56 -12.30
N SER A 27 -4.86 -9.23 -12.42
CA SER A 27 -3.70 -8.45 -11.98
C SER A 27 -3.84 -8.03 -10.53
N ARG A 28 -2.79 -8.26 -9.74
CA ARG A 28 -2.65 -7.77 -8.37
C ARG A 28 -1.46 -6.82 -8.34
N PRO A 29 -1.65 -5.55 -8.73
CA PRO A 29 -0.54 -4.61 -8.77
C PRO A 29 0.03 -4.49 -7.37
N ARG A 30 1.32 -4.82 -7.26
CA ARG A 30 2.09 -4.72 -6.03
C ARG A 30 3.12 -3.63 -6.19
N PHE A 31 3.24 -2.77 -5.20
CA PHE A 31 4.27 -1.74 -5.18
C PHE A 31 4.94 -1.69 -3.82
N MET A 32 6.15 -1.13 -3.83
CA MET A 32 7.01 -1.02 -2.67
C MET A 32 7.18 0.45 -2.34
N ALA A 33 6.91 0.84 -1.11
CA ALA A 33 7.24 2.16 -0.59
C ALA A 33 8.46 2.03 0.35
N TYR A 34 9.50 2.81 0.05
CA TYR A 34 10.72 2.85 0.83
C TYR A 34 10.78 4.16 1.61
N GLN A 35 11.04 4.08 2.90
CA GLN A 35 11.22 5.24 3.75
C GLN A 35 12.57 5.12 4.46
N GLY A 36 13.35 6.20 4.45
CA GLY A 36 14.62 6.30 5.14
C GLY A 36 14.58 7.45 6.14
N TYR A 37 15.10 7.22 7.34
CA TYR A 37 15.18 8.21 8.41
C TYR A 37 16.60 8.24 8.97
N LEU A 38 17.05 9.44 9.34
CA LEU A 38 18.26 9.62 10.12
C LEU A 38 17.85 9.81 11.59
N SER A 39 18.24 8.89 12.46
CA SER A 39 17.96 8.96 13.90
C SER A 39 19.26 8.78 14.67
N ASN A 40 19.64 9.80 15.46
CA ASN A 40 20.86 9.78 16.29
C ASN A 40 22.13 9.36 15.53
N GLY A 41 22.31 9.84 14.29
CA GLY A 41 23.48 9.51 13.45
C GLY A 41 23.43 8.12 12.80
N ARG A 42 22.35 7.36 12.98
CA ARG A 42 22.13 6.07 12.32
C ARG A 42 21.02 6.18 11.27
N ALA A 43 21.29 5.67 10.07
CA ALA A 43 20.26 5.47 9.05
C ALA A 43 19.41 4.26 9.45
N VAL A 44 18.09 4.46 9.48
CA VAL A 44 17.09 3.41 9.69
C VAL A 44 16.05 3.52 8.58
N GLY A 45 15.42 2.42 8.20
CA GLY A 45 14.43 2.45 7.13
C GLY A 45 13.31 1.47 7.32
N THR A 46 12.18 1.80 6.71
CA THR A 46 11.02 0.93 6.59
C THR A 46 10.78 0.63 5.12
N ILE A 47 10.38 -0.61 4.86
CA ILE A 47 9.95 -1.08 3.55
C ILE A 47 8.51 -1.55 3.71
N GLU A 48 7.63 -0.95 2.94
CA GLU A 48 6.21 -1.29 2.88
C GLU A 48 5.89 -1.96 1.55
N GLU A 49 5.31 -3.14 1.60
CA GLU A 49 4.82 -3.91 0.48
C GLU A 49 3.30 -3.84 0.48
N ILE A 50 2.74 -3.32 -0.61
CA ILE A 50 1.32 -3.03 -0.71
C ILE A 50 0.78 -3.71 -1.97
N GLU A 51 -0.27 -4.50 -1.80
CA GLU A 51 -1.05 -5.09 -2.88
C GLU A 51 -2.51 -4.71 -2.73
N GLY A 52 -3.17 -4.43 -3.85
CA GLY A 52 -4.59 -4.12 -3.84
C GLY A 52 -5.08 -3.68 -5.21
N PHE A 53 -6.24 -3.04 -5.21
CA PHE A 53 -6.81 -2.42 -6.40
C PHE A 53 -7.08 -0.93 -6.15
N VAL A 54 -7.00 -0.14 -7.22
CA VAL A 54 -7.34 1.29 -7.15
C VAL A 54 -8.84 1.43 -7.00
N SER A 55 -9.27 2.00 -5.88
CA SER A 55 -10.68 2.29 -5.63
C SER A 55 -11.10 3.63 -6.23
N LYS A 56 -10.19 4.61 -6.26
CA LYS A 56 -10.51 5.98 -6.69
C LYS A 56 -9.27 6.75 -7.14
N VAL A 57 -9.43 7.60 -8.15
CA VAL A 57 -8.41 8.55 -8.62
C VAL A 57 -9.02 9.95 -8.61
N THR A 58 -8.41 10.88 -7.88
CA THR A 58 -8.87 12.26 -7.70
C THR A 58 -7.79 13.22 -8.15
N PRO A 59 -7.95 13.93 -9.28
CA PRO A 59 -7.07 15.03 -9.64
C PRO A 59 -7.34 16.24 -8.75
N ASP A 60 -6.30 16.99 -8.41
CA ASP A 60 -6.43 18.32 -7.81
C ASP A 60 -7.12 19.30 -8.80
N ALA A 61 -7.57 20.45 -8.28
CA ALA A 61 -8.20 21.48 -9.10
C ALA A 61 -7.23 21.98 -10.20
N ARG A 62 -7.72 22.01 -11.46
CA ARG A 62 -6.95 22.45 -12.62
C ARG A 62 -7.10 23.96 -12.80
N GLY A 63 -6.01 24.71 -12.69
CA GLY A 63 -5.94 26.10 -13.16
C GLY A 63 -5.70 26.18 -14.67
N ASN A 64 -5.99 27.33 -15.28
CA ASN A 64 -5.84 27.53 -16.74
C ASN A 64 -4.38 27.51 -17.23
N GLU A 65 -3.38 27.66 -16.34
CA GLU A 65 -2.00 27.91 -16.76
C GLU A 65 -1.07 26.69 -16.59
N ASN A 66 -1.31 25.78 -15.64
CA ASN A 66 -0.36 24.70 -15.28
C ASN A 66 -1.01 23.30 -15.19
N MET A 67 -1.68 22.86 -16.25
CA MET A 67 -2.33 21.53 -16.28
C MET A 67 -1.36 20.35 -16.11
N GLY A 68 -0.07 20.52 -16.45
CA GLY A 68 0.98 19.50 -16.29
C GLY A 68 1.52 19.36 -14.87
N GLU A 69 1.26 20.33 -13.99
CA GLU A 69 1.72 20.35 -12.60
C GLU A 69 0.60 19.97 -11.61
N THR A 70 -0.56 19.56 -12.11
CA THR A 70 -1.68 19.18 -11.24
C THR A 70 -1.39 17.83 -10.60
N ALA A 71 -1.48 17.76 -9.28
CA ALA A 71 -1.29 16.50 -8.57
C ALA A 71 -2.52 15.59 -8.68
N ILE A 72 -2.29 14.28 -8.59
CA ILE A 72 -3.32 13.25 -8.61
C ILE A 72 -3.20 12.44 -7.33
N THR A 73 -4.31 12.33 -6.60
CA THR A 73 -4.43 11.46 -5.42
C THR A 73 -5.09 10.14 -5.83
N VAL A 74 -4.47 9.03 -5.46
CA VAL A 74 -4.91 7.68 -5.77
C VAL A 74 -5.20 6.95 -4.46
N GLU A 75 -6.41 6.43 -4.35
CA GLU A 75 -6.86 5.62 -3.22
C GLU A 75 -6.85 4.14 -3.65
N ILE A 76 -6.29 3.30 -2.78
CA ILE A 76 -6.08 1.87 -3.02
C ILE A 76 -6.78 1.11 -1.90
N ALA A 77 -7.67 0.19 -2.27
CA ALA A 77 -8.23 -0.79 -1.36
C ALA A 77 -7.29 -2.01 -1.34
N MET A 78 -6.71 -2.29 -0.18
CA MET A 78 -5.59 -3.23 -0.05
C MET A 78 -6.07 -4.64 0.26
N SER A 79 -5.50 -5.63 -0.42
CA SER A 79 -5.65 -7.06 -0.12
C SER A 79 -4.52 -7.57 0.78
N TYR A 80 -3.31 -7.01 0.60
CA TYR A 80 -2.09 -7.36 1.34
C TYR A 80 -1.33 -6.10 1.78
N TYR A 81 -0.79 -6.15 2.99
CA TYR A 81 0.12 -5.17 3.54
C TYR A 81 1.22 -5.84 4.33
N LYS A 82 2.48 -5.48 4.09
CA LYS A 82 3.59 -5.86 4.95
C LYS A 82 4.52 -4.69 5.18
N GLN A 83 4.89 -4.47 6.43
CA GLN A 83 5.88 -3.48 6.82
C GLN A 83 7.05 -4.16 7.51
N THR A 84 8.25 -3.88 7.02
CA THR A 84 9.50 -4.35 7.62
C THR A 84 10.38 -3.16 7.99
N ARG A 85 11.13 -3.29 9.09
CA ARG A 85 12.14 -2.33 9.53
C ARG A 85 13.45 -3.07 9.77
N ASP A 86 14.51 -2.68 9.06
CA ASP A 86 15.83 -3.32 9.15
C ASP A 86 15.75 -4.87 9.04
N GLY A 87 14.87 -5.37 8.16
CA GLY A 87 14.64 -6.81 7.96
C GLY A 87 13.72 -7.49 8.98
N MET A 88 13.27 -6.79 10.03
CA MET A 88 12.30 -7.31 10.99
C MET A 88 10.87 -6.98 10.56
N GLU A 89 9.99 -7.97 10.56
CA GLU A 89 8.57 -7.77 10.28
C GLU A 89 7.88 -7.06 11.46
N LEU A 90 7.32 -5.88 11.20
CA LEU A 90 6.48 -5.17 12.17
C LEU A 90 5.03 -5.62 12.04
N PHE A 91 4.54 -5.63 10.80
CA PHE A 91 3.16 -5.99 10.47
C PHE A 91 3.12 -6.80 9.19
N GLU A 92 2.25 -7.81 9.16
CA GLU A 92 1.83 -8.48 7.92
C GLU A 92 0.33 -8.76 8.01
N ILE A 93 -0.40 -8.31 7.00
CA ILE A 93 -1.85 -8.46 6.90
C ILE A 93 -2.17 -8.99 5.51
N ASP A 94 -2.81 -10.16 5.47
CA ASP A 94 -3.35 -10.78 4.25
C ASP A 94 -4.83 -11.07 4.52
N THR A 95 -5.69 -10.31 3.87
CA THR A 95 -7.14 -10.39 4.12
C THR A 95 -7.76 -11.65 3.51
N GLU A 96 -7.21 -12.16 2.41
CA GLU A 96 -7.68 -13.37 1.74
C GLU A 96 -7.29 -14.62 2.53
N ARG A 97 -6.05 -14.67 3.02
CA ARG A 97 -5.53 -15.81 3.81
C ARG A 97 -5.81 -15.69 5.30
N PHE A 98 -6.48 -14.63 5.72
CA PHE A 98 -6.82 -14.37 7.12
C PHE A 98 -5.58 -14.38 8.02
N ILE A 99 -4.53 -13.68 7.59
CA ILE A 99 -3.27 -13.51 8.32
C ILE A 99 -3.25 -12.11 8.90
N ARG A 100 -2.94 -12.03 10.19
CA ARG A 100 -2.56 -10.77 10.84
C ARG A 100 -1.41 -11.05 11.79
N ARG A 101 -0.20 -10.71 11.38
CA ARG A 101 1.01 -10.85 12.20
C ARG A 101 1.45 -9.50 12.71
N VAL A 102 1.81 -9.46 13.98
CA VAL A 102 2.35 -8.29 14.67
C VAL A 102 3.65 -8.73 15.32
N ASN A 103 4.77 -8.09 14.97
CA ASN A 103 6.12 -8.56 15.35
C ASN A 103 6.32 -10.06 15.08
N GLY A 104 5.86 -10.53 13.92
CA GLY A 104 5.97 -11.92 13.50
C GLY A 104 4.98 -12.91 14.15
N VAL A 105 4.18 -12.51 15.14
CA VAL A 105 3.22 -13.39 15.83
C VAL A 105 1.83 -13.31 15.18
N ASP A 106 1.34 -14.44 14.68
CA ASP A 106 0.02 -14.57 14.05
C ASP A 106 -1.12 -14.50 15.08
N GLN A 107 -1.87 -13.40 15.03
CA GLN A 107 -2.98 -13.12 15.93
C GLN A 107 -4.27 -13.86 15.52
N LEU A 108 -4.36 -14.31 14.27
CA LEU A 108 -5.57 -14.94 13.72
C LEU A 108 -5.41 -16.44 13.50
N GLY A 109 -4.20 -17.01 13.66
CA GLY A 109 -3.94 -18.42 13.44
C GLY A 109 -4.88 -19.37 14.20
N GLY A 110 -5.20 -19.05 15.46
CA GLY A 110 -6.16 -19.82 16.26
C GLY A 110 -7.56 -19.84 15.65
N LEU A 111 -8.06 -18.68 15.21
CA LEU A 111 -9.36 -18.57 14.56
C LEU A 111 -9.35 -19.19 13.16
N ARG A 112 -8.30 -18.91 12.36
CA ARG A 112 -8.08 -19.49 11.03
C ARG A 112 -8.15 -21.01 11.03
N SER A 113 -7.65 -21.66 12.09
CA SER A 113 -7.73 -23.13 12.24
C SER A 113 -9.15 -23.69 12.41
N LYS A 114 -10.13 -22.84 12.72
CA LYS A 114 -11.52 -23.22 13.02
C LYS A 114 -12.50 -22.87 11.92
N ILE A 115 -12.06 -22.14 10.90
CA ILE A 115 -12.89 -21.74 9.77
C ILE A 115 -12.31 -22.29 8.48
N ARG A 116 -13.17 -22.62 7.52
CA ARG A 116 -12.75 -23.11 6.21
C ARG A 116 -12.51 -21.90 5.31
N ILE A 117 -11.24 -21.54 5.17
CA ILE A 117 -10.73 -20.48 4.29
C ILE A 117 -9.66 -21.08 3.37
#